data_AF-A0A5Q4G5W2-F1
#
_entry.id   AF-A0A5Q4G5W2-F1
#
_cell.length_a   1.000
_cell.length_b   1.000
_cell.length_c   1.000
_cell.angle_alpha   90.00
_cell.angle_beta   90.00
_cell.angle_gamma   90.00
#
_symmetry.space_group_name_H-M   'P 1'
#
loop_
_entity.id
_entity.type
_entity.pdbx_description
1 polymer ?
#
loop_
_entity_poly.entity_id
_entity_poly.type
_entity_poly.pdbx_seq_one_letter_code
_entity_poly.pdbx_strand_id
1 'polypeptide(L)'
;MRRTLLALVALLLVGAQPFAQELPSVPGFERLDHLLDVVEARHRATPDPGDVWAQAGRLGHEAERIVAFVRDEVAFEPYEGYLRGASGTLLGRAGNALDQALLLRSLLAAAGVDARLVARDLDAGEGMALFAAFAARAPVAADPPPDVERAARELGVPAESVAAVVRERLVRE
;
A
#
# COMPACT_ATOMS: atom_id res chain seq x y z
N MET A 1 43.43 -35.12 -10.60
CA MET A 1 42.09 -34.66 -10.16
C MET A 1 42.10 -33.52 -9.15
N ARG A 2 42.94 -33.51 -8.10
CA ARG A 2 42.97 -32.42 -7.10
C ARG A 2 43.42 -31.03 -7.63
N ARG A 3 44.32 -31.00 -8.63
CA ARG A 3 44.81 -29.75 -9.24
C ARG A 3 43.77 -29.08 -10.15
N THR A 4 42.92 -29.86 -10.80
CA THR A 4 41.85 -29.38 -11.67
C THR A 4 40.68 -28.80 -10.87
N LEU A 5 40.42 -29.34 -9.66
CA LEU A 5 39.37 -28.83 -8.77
C LEU A 5 39.72 -27.46 -8.16
N LEU A 6 41.00 -27.24 -7.81
CA LEU A 6 41.48 -25.96 -7.28
C LEU A 6 41.44 -24.83 -8.32
N ALA A 7 41.72 -25.15 -9.58
CA ALA A 7 41.60 -24.18 -10.67
C ALA A 7 40.15 -23.76 -10.93
N LEU A 8 39.19 -24.68 -10.79
CA LEU A 8 37.76 -24.38 -10.97
C LEU A 8 37.18 -23.52 -9.83
N VAL A 9 37.62 -23.76 -8.58
CA VAL A 9 37.22 -22.95 -7.41
C VAL A 9 37.83 -21.54 -7.46
N ALA A 10 39.09 -21.41 -7.90
CA ALA A 10 39.72 -20.11 -8.09
C ALA A 10 39.04 -19.29 -9.22
N LEU A 11 38.58 -19.94 -10.29
CA LEU A 11 37.85 -19.28 -11.38
C LEU A 11 36.44 -18.81 -10.95
N LEU A 12 35.79 -19.53 -10.03
CA LEU A 12 34.50 -19.13 -9.44
C LEU A 12 34.63 -17.95 -8.45
N LEU A 13 35.77 -17.78 -7.77
CA LEU A 13 36.01 -16.64 -6.88
C LEU A 13 36.40 -15.35 -7.63
N VAL A 14 37.02 -15.46 -8.81
CA VAL A 14 37.41 -14.31 -9.63
C VAL A 14 36.24 -13.79 -10.50
N GLY A 15 35.29 -14.67 -10.87
CA GLY A 15 34.17 -14.34 -11.77
C GLY A 15 33.04 -13.51 -11.16
N ALA A 16 32.98 -13.34 -9.83
CA ALA A 16 31.91 -12.59 -9.17
C ALA A 16 32.21 -11.08 -9.03
N GLN A 17 33.40 -10.62 -9.43
CA GLN A 17 33.87 -9.26 -9.14
C GLN A 17 33.64 -8.17 -10.22
N PRO A 18 33.31 -8.41 -11.52
CA PRO A 18 33.33 -7.29 -12.47
C PRO A 18 32.05 -6.43 -12.46
N PHE A 19 31.01 -6.80 -11.72
CA PHE A 19 29.78 -5.97 -11.58
C PHE A 19 29.69 -5.21 -10.26
N ALA A 20 30.63 -5.42 -9.34
CA ALA A 20 30.80 -4.59 -8.15
C ALA A 20 31.78 -3.43 -8.41
N GLN A 21 31.94 -3.00 -9.67
CA GLN A 21 32.45 -1.65 -9.88
C GLN A 21 31.35 -0.73 -9.38
N GLU A 22 31.59 -0.05 -8.25
CA GLU A 22 30.83 1.16 -7.91
C GLU A 22 30.73 1.97 -9.20
N LEU A 23 29.51 2.11 -9.71
CA LEU A 23 29.28 2.96 -10.86
C LEU A 23 29.87 4.33 -10.49
N PRO A 24 30.71 4.94 -11.34
CA PRO A 24 31.28 6.23 -11.02
C PRO A 24 30.13 7.16 -10.66
N SER A 25 30.15 7.72 -9.45
CA SER A 25 29.15 8.67 -8.98
C SER A 25 29.05 9.76 -10.03
N VAL A 26 27.95 9.78 -10.79
CA VAL A 26 27.78 10.77 -11.84
C VAL A 26 27.60 12.11 -11.14
N PRO A 27 28.50 13.09 -11.33
CA PRO A 27 28.41 14.36 -10.60
C PRO A 27 27.05 15.01 -10.81
N GLY A 28 26.34 15.29 -9.71
CA GLY A 28 24.98 15.87 -9.73
C GLY A 28 23.84 14.90 -9.38
N PHE A 29 24.09 13.59 -9.30
CA PHE A 29 23.08 12.59 -8.90
C PHE A 29 23.08 12.27 -7.41
N GLU A 30 24.04 12.76 -6.62
CA GLU A 30 24.13 12.53 -5.17
C GLU A 30 22.82 12.88 -4.43
N ARG A 31 22.12 13.93 -4.87
CA ARG A 31 20.81 14.30 -4.32
C ARG A 31 19.69 13.32 -4.72
N LEU A 32 19.75 12.77 -5.93
CA LEU A 32 18.81 11.73 -6.37
C LEU A 32 19.05 10.43 -5.61
N ASP A 33 20.31 10.02 -5.45
CA ASP A 33 20.67 8.82 -4.71
C ASP A 33 20.17 8.92 -3.26
N HIS A 34 20.42 10.05 -2.60
CA HIS A 34 19.90 10.30 -1.25
C HIS A 34 18.36 10.29 -1.19
N LEU A 35 17.68 10.87 -2.19
CA LEU A 35 16.22 10.82 -2.26
C LEU A 35 15.70 9.38 -2.39
N LEU A 36 16.34 8.56 -3.23
CA LEU A 36 15.98 7.16 -3.40
C LEU A 36 16.20 6.37 -2.12
N ASP A 37 17.31 6.59 -1.42
CA ASP A 37 17.58 5.97 -0.11
C ASP A 37 16.49 6.30 0.92
N VAL A 38 16.06 7.56 0.97
CA VAL A 38 14.99 8.01 1.87
C VAL A 38 13.65 7.36 1.52
N VAL A 39 13.31 7.27 0.23
CA VAL A 39 12.09 6.63 -0.24
C VAL A 39 12.10 5.14 0.07
N GLU A 40 13.21 4.45 -0.17
CA GLU A 40 13.34 3.02 0.11
C GLU A 40 13.29 2.74 1.61
N ALA A 41 13.97 3.55 2.43
CA ALA A 41 13.93 3.44 3.89
C ALA A 41 12.49 3.63 4.42
N ARG A 42 11.76 4.62 3.89
CA ARG A 42 10.34 4.83 4.23
C ARG A 42 9.47 3.66 3.80
N HIS A 43 9.63 3.17 2.57
CA HIS A 43 8.84 2.06 2.05
C HIS A 43 9.03 0.81 2.91
N ARG A 44 10.28 0.51 3.30
CA ARG A 44 10.58 -0.64 4.17
C ARG A 44 10.03 -0.48 5.59
N ALA A 45 10.01 0.75 6.11
CA ALA A 45 9.53 1.04 7.46
C ALA A 45 8.01 1.20 7.56
N THR A 46 7.31 1.40 6.45
CA THR A 46 5.86 1.62 6.42
C THR A 46 5.16 0.35 5.97
N PRO A 47 4.37 -0.32 6.82
CA PRO A 47 3.59 -1.47 6.40
C PRO A 47 2.68 -1.10 5.22
N ASP A 48 2.61 -1.97 4.21
CA ASP A 48 1.70 -1.78 3.08
C ASP A 48 0.25 -1.75 3.61
N PRO A 49 -0.47 -0.62 3.51
CA PRO A 49 -1.83 -0.53 4.01
C PRO A 49 -2.79 -1.44 3.23
N GLY A 50 -2.44 -1.82 1.99
CA GLY A 50 -3.20 -2.73 1.13
C GLY A 50 -2.88 -4.21 1.32
N ASP A 51 -1.99 -4.56 2.26
CA ASP A 51 -1.66 -5.95 2.58
C ASP A 51 -2.80 -6.63 3.35
N VAL A 52 -3.54 -7.46 2.62
CA VAL A 52 -4.68 -8.23 3.12
C VAL A 52 -4.25 -9.24 4.18
N TRP A 53 -3.10 -9.89 4.02
CA TRP A 53 -2.64 -10.90 4.97
C TRP A 53 -2.23 -10.26 6.29
N ALA A 54 -1.48 -9.15 6.22
CA ALA A 54 -1.15 -8.36 7.41
C ALA A 54 -2.41 -7.80 8.10
N GLN A 55 -3.43 -7.36 7.34
CA GLN A 55 -4.70 -6.94 7.92
C GLN A 55 -5.44 -8.09 8.61
N ALA A 56 -5.50 -9.27 7.99
CA ALA A 56 -6.11 -10.45 8.61
C ALA A 56 -5.38 -10.79 9.93
N GLY A 57 -4.04 -10.69 9.97
CA GLY A 57 -3.25 -10.85 11.19
C GLY A 57 -3.59 -9.83 12.28
N ARG A 58 -3.78 -8.54 11.93
CA ARG A 58 -4.26 -7.50 12.87
C ARG A 58 -5.67 -7.81 13.42
N LEU A 59 -6.48 -8.47 12.61
CA LEU A 59 -7.81 -8.97 12.97
C LEU A 59 -7.76 -10.32 13.69
N GLY A 60 -6.56 -10.82 14.02
CA GLY A 60 -6.36 -12.08 14.73
C GLY A 60 -6.71 -13.32 13.91
N HIS A 61 -6.90 -13.16 12.59
CA HIS A 61 -7.46 -14.18 11.71
C HIS A 61 -8.87 -14.66 12.14
N GLU A 62 -9.61 -13.85 12.90
CA GLU A 62 -10.94 -14.21 13.39
C GLU A 62 -12.03 -13.78 12.39
N ALA A 63 -12.82 -14.73 11.90
CA ALA A 63 -13.82 -14.49 10.85
C ALA A 63 -14.85 -13.42 11.24
N GLU A 64 -15.29 -13.42 12.51
CA GLU A 64 -16.26 -12.44 13.02
C GLU A 64 -15.67 -11.02 13.03
N ARG A 65 -14.40 -10.88 13.42
CA ARG A 65 -13.71 -9.58 13.38
C ARG A 65 -13.48 -9.11 11.95
N ILE A 66 -13.20 -10.03 11.03
CA ILE A 66 -13.07 -9.74 9.59
C ILE A 66 -14.39 -9.23 9.00
N VAL A 67 -15.50 -9.90 9.29
CA VAL A 67 -16.83 -9.48 8.82
C VAL A 67 -17.19 -8.12 9.42
N ALA A 68 -16.99 -7.93 10.73
CA ALA A 68 -17.24 -6.65 11.40
C ALA A 68 -16.39 -5.53 10.79
N PHE A 69 -15.10 -5.78 10.56
CA PHE A 69 -14.19 -4.83 9.94
C PHE A 69 -14.67 -4.37 8.56
N VAL A 70 -15.01 -5.31 7.66
CA VAL A 70 -15.46 -4.91 6.31
C VAL A 70 -16.80 -4.19 6.37
N ARG A 71 -17.71 -4.59 7.27
CA ARG A 71 -19.02 -3.95 7.42
C ARG A 71 -18.93 -2.53 8.00
N ASP A 72 -18.08 -2.35 9.00
CA ASP A 72 -18.10 -1.17 9.87
C ASP A 72 -16.99 -0.16 9.53
N GLU A 73 -15.88 -0.60 8.94
CA GLU A 73 -14.70 0.23 8.65
C GLU A 73 -14.38 0.40 7.15
N VAL A 74 -15.15 -0.23 6.26
CA VAL A 74 -14.97 -0.08 4.80
C VAL A 74 -16.21 0.56 4.19
N ALA A 75 -16.05 1.77 3.68
CA ALA A 75 -17.17 2.54 3.16
C ALA A 75 -17.67 2.00 1.81
N PHE A 76 -18.98 2.03 1.60
CA PHE A 76 -19.57 1.75 0.29
C PHE A 76 -19.42 2.97 -0.62
N GLU A 77 -18.94 2.74 -1.84
CA GLU A 77 -18.85 3.76 -2.90
C GLU A 77 -19.47 3.20 -4.18
N PRO A 78 -20.57 3.79 -4.69
CA PRO A 78 -21.23 3.29 -5.88
C PRO A 78 -20.44 3.65 -7.13
N TYR A 79 -19.89 2.62 -7.78
CA TYR A 79 -19.36 2.68 -9.15
C TYR A 79 -19.49 1.30 -9.81
N GLU A 80 -19.49 1.28 -11.13
CA GLU A 80 -19.66 0.06 -11.92
C GLU A 80 -18.34 -0.70 -12.09
N GLY A 81 -18.43 -2.04 -12.09
CA GLY A 81 -17.33 -2.93 -12.46
C GLY A 81 -16.32 -3.23 -11.34
N TYR A 82 -15.15 -3.73 -11.76
CA TYR A 82 -14.02 -4.07 -10.91
C TYR A 82 -12.93 -3.01 -11.09
N LEU A 83 -12.65 -2.26 -10.03
CA LEU A 83 -11.67 -1.17 -10.09
C LEU A 83 -10.58 -1.32 -9.04
N ARG A 84 -10.95 -1.46 -7.77
CA ARG A 84 -9.99 -1.42 -6.66
C ARG A 84 -9.50 -2.81 -6.27
N GLY A 85 -10.35 -3.82 -6.39
CA GLY A 85 -10.11 -5.15 -5.84
C GLY A 85 -9.81 -5.13 -4.34
N ALA A 86 -9.37 -6.26 -3.79
CA ALA A 86 -9.18 -6.40 -2.33
C ALA A 86 -8.16 -5.39 -1.77
N SER A 87 -6.96 -5.32 -2.34
CA SER A 87 -5.89 -4.44 -1.85
C SER A 87 -6.22 -2.96 -2.00
N GLY A 88 -6.78 -2.53 -3.14
CA GLY A 88 -7.18 -1.13 -3.33
C GLY A 88 -8.33 -0.72 -2.42
N THR A 89 -9.27 -1.64 -2.15
CA THR A 89 -10.39 -1.40 -1.21
C THR A 89 -9.90 -1.28 0.22
N LEU A 90 -8.93 -2.12 0.61
CA LEU A 90 -8.31 -2.04 1.92
C LEU A 90 -7.48 -0.77 2.09
N LEU A 91 -6.71 -0.40 1.07
CA LEU A 91 -5.91 0.83 1.04
C LEU A 91 -6.80 2.07 1.16
N GLY A 92 -7.86 2.16 0.35
CA GLY A 92 -8.76 3.30 0.33
C GLY A 92 -9.82 3.30 1.43
N ARG A 93 -9.93 2.20 2.20
CA ARG A 93 -11.03 1.96 3.16
C ARG A 93 -12.42 2.20 2.57
N ALA A 94 -12.56 1.95 1.28
CA ALA A 94 -13.79 2.16 0.54
C ALA A 94 -13.82 1.38 -0.77
N GLY A 95 -15.02 1.00 -1.23
CA GLY A 95 -15.23 0.36 -2.53
C GLY A 95 -16.69 0.03 -2.80
N ASN A 96 -16.99 -0.37 -4.03
CA ASN A 96 -18.32 -0.85 -4.39
C ASN A 96 -18.60 -2.24 -3.79
N ALA A 97 -19.79 -2.78 -4.04
CA ALA A 97 -20.22 -4.06 -3.45
C ALA A 97 -19.32 -5.24 -3.86
N LEU A 98 -18.85 -5.26 -5.11
CA LEU A 98 -17.95 -6.32 -5.61
C LEU A 98 -16.58 -6.22 -4.95
N ASP A 99 -16.03 -5.00 -4.89
CA ASP A 99 -14.73 -4.71 -4.32
C ASP A 99 -14.70 -5.01 -2.80
N GLN A 100 -15.76 -4.67 -2.06
CA GLN A 100 -15.92 -5.07 -0.66
C GLN A 100 -16.05 -6.59 -0.49
N ALA A 101 -16.81 -7.27 -1.36
CA ALA A 101 -16.94 -8.72 -1.30
C ALA A 101 -15.61 -9.44 -1.61
N LEU A 102 -14.81 -8.89 -2.52
CA LEU A 102 -13.47 -9.39 -2.84
C LEU A 102 -12.48 -9.17 -1.68
N LEU A 103 -12.54 -8.01 -1.01
CA LEU A 103 -11.78 -7.77 0.21
C LEU A 103 -12.17 -8.78 1.30
N LEU A 104 -13.46 -8.93 1.59
CA LEU A 104 -13.97 -9.86 2.59
C LEU A 104 -13.52 -11.30 2.30
N ARG A 105 -13.70 -11.76 1.05
CA ARG A 105 -13.24 -13.08 0.63
C ARG A 105 -11.75 -13.27 0.84
N SER A 106 -10.94 -12.26 0.51
CA SER A 106 -9.47 -12.37 0.61
C SER A 106 -9.00 -12.38 2.06
N LEU A 107 -9.64 -11.60 2.95
CA LEU A 107 -9.38 -11.64 4.39
C LEU A 107 -9.78 -12.99 5.01
N LEU A 108 -10.96 -13.52 4.65
CA LEU A 108 -11.42 -14.82 5.11
C LEU A 108 -10.48 -15.94 4.63
N ALA A 109 -10.05 -15.89 3.37
CA ALA A 109 -9.07 -16.84 2.84
C ALA A 109 -7.73 -16.76 3.59
N ALA A 110 -7.26 -15.57 3.94
CA ALA A 110 -6.05 -15.39 4.76
C ALA A 110 -6.22 -15.96 6.19
N ALA A 111 -7.45 -16.05 6.69
CA ALA A 111 -7.81 -16.72 7.94
C ALA A 111 -8.06 -18.24 7.78
N GLY A 112 -7.86 -18.81 6.59
CA GLY A 112 -8.12 -20.23 6.32
C GLY A 112 -9.61 -20.58 6.18
N VAL A 113 -10.47 -19.59 5.96
CA VAL A 113 -11.91 -19.77 5.75
C VAL A 113 -12.24 -19.66 4.26
N ASP A 114 -12.84 -20.72 3.71
CA ASP A 114 -13.30 -20.72 2.33
C ASP A 114 -14.56 -19.86 2.16
N ALA A 115 -14.53 -18.96 1.17
CA ALA A 115 -15.63 -18.09 0.82
C ALA A 115 -15.83 -17.99 -0.70
N ARG A 116 -17.08 -17.86 -1.12
CA ARG A 116 -17.49 -17.66 -2.52
C ARG A 116 -18.23 -16.35 -2.69
N LEU A 117 -18.08 -15.73 -3.85
CA LEU A 117 -18.86 -14.55 -4.22
C LEU A 117 -20.26 -15.00 -4.63
N VAL A 118 -21.27 -14.26 -4.17
CA VAL A 118 -22.67 -14.46 -4.52
C VAL A 118 -23.24 -13.10 -4.91
N ALA A 119 -23.93 -13.04 -6.04
CA ALA A 119 -24.62 -11.84 -6.50
C ALA A 119 -26.13 -12.03 -6.35
N ARG A 120 -26.81 -10.93 -6.02
CA ARG A 120 -28.26 -10.81 -6.11
C ARG A 120 -28.61 -9.41 -6.56
N ASP A 121 -29.75 -9.27 -7.20
CA ASP A 121 -30.32 -7.96 -7.44
C ASP A 121 -30.90 -7.39 -6.14
N LEU A 122 -30.82 -6.07 -6.01
CA LEU A 122 -31.50 -5.31 -4.99
C LEU A 122 -32.84 -4.81 -5.55
N ASP A 123 -33.88 -4.83 -4.75
CA ASP A 123 -35.09 -4.09 -5.12
C ASP A 123 -34.84 -2.57 -5.04
N ALA A 124 -35.78 -1.78 -5.58
CA ALA A 124 -35.63 -0.33 -5.62
C ALA A 124 -35.54 0.31 -4.21
N GLY A 125 -36.19 -0.27 -3.21
CA GLY A 125 -36.16 0.20 -1.84
C GLY A 125 -34.81 -0.08 -1.17
N GLU A 126 -34.27 -1.29 -1.34
CA GLU A 126 -32.95 -1.67 -0.87
C GLU A 126 -31.84 -0.84 -1.53
N GLY A 127 -31.91 -0.65 -2.84
CA GLY A 127 -30.98 0.20 -3.59
C GLY A 127 -31.02 1.65 -3.11
N MET A 128 -32.22 2.19 -2.88
CA MET A 128 -32.39 3.55 -2.36
C MET A 128 -31.81 3.69 -0.94
N ALA A 129 -32.02 2.69 -0.08
CA ALA A 129 -31.47 2.70 1.27
C ALA A 129 -29.93 2.70 1.26
N LEU A 130 -29.32 1.89 0.40
CA LEU A 130 -27.86 1.84 0.24
C LEU A 130 -27.30 3.16 -0.31
N PHE A 131 -27.98 3.76 -1.30
CA PHE A 131 -27.61 5.06 -1.83
C PHE A 131 -27.74 6.17 -0.79
N ALA A 132 -28.82 6.18 -0.01
CA ALA A 132 -29.03 7.15 1.06
C ALA A 132 -27.94 7.06 2.15
N ALA A 133 -27.53 5.85 2.52
CA ALA A 133 -26.43 5.63 3.45
C ALA A 133 -25.09 6.18 2.90
N PHE A 134 -24.82 5.98 1.62
CA PHE A 134 -23.66 6.59 0.95
C PHE A 134 -23.74 8.12 0.93
N ALA A 135 -24.89 8.67 0.55
CA ALA A 135 -25.08 10.12 0.43
C ALA A 135 -25.00 10.86 1.78
N ALA A 136 -25.37 10.19 2.87
CA ALA A 136 -25.30 10.74 4.23
C ALA A 136 -23.90 10.63 4.87
N ARG A 137 -22.94 9.97 4.20
CA ARG A 137 -21.61 9.74 4.74
C ARG A 137 -20.84 11.04 4.89
N ALA A 138 -20.22 11.24 6.05
CA ALA A 138 -19.25 12.32 6.24
C ALA A 138 -18.02 12.11 5.32
N PRO A 139 -17.46 13.17 4.73
CA PRO A 139 -16.23 13.05 3.96
C PRO A 139 -15.14 12.40 4.82
N VAL A 140 -14.31 11.57 4.18
CA VAL A 140 -13.14 10.98 4.83
C VAL A 140 -12.27 12.13 5.34
N ALA A 141 -11.88 12.07 6.61
CA ALA A 141 -10.98 13.06 7.17
C ALA A 141 -9.69 13.10 6.33
N ALA A 142 -9.26 14.29 5.94
CA ALA A 142 -7.99 14.46 5.26
C ALA A 142 -6.86 13.92 6.14
N ASP A 143 -5.84 13.33 5.51
CA ASP A 143 -4.63 12.96 6.21
C ASP A 143 -4.04 14.18 6.92
N PRO A 144 -3.49 14.03 8.13
CA PRO A 144 -2.82 15.13 8.80
C PRO A 144 -1.68 15.65 7.90
N PRO A 145 -1.42 16.97 7.91
CA PRO A 145 -0.35 17.53 7.11
C PRO A 145 0.99 16.86 7.50
N PRO A 146 1.89 16.65 6.53
CA PRO A 146 3.15 15.98 6.78
C PRO A 146 4.00 16.78 7.78
N ASP A 147 4.76 16.07 8.63
CA ASP A 147 5.76 16.67 9.50
C ASP A 147 6.90 17.25 8.65
N VAL A 148 6.82 18.56 8.41
CA VAL A 148 7.76 19.34 7.58
C VAL A 148 9.18 19.21 8.11
N GLU A 149 9.37 19.28 9.43
CA GLU A 149 10.69 19.27 10.05
C GLU A 149 11.35 17.90 9.94
N ARG A 150 10.58 16.83 10.15
CA ARG A 150 11.06 15.48 9.92
C ARG A 150 11.40 15.23 8.45
N ALA A 151 10.52 15.63 7.54
CA ALA A 151 10.74 15.47 6.10
C ALA A 151 11.99 16.23 5.62
N ALA A 152 12.19 17.46 6.10
CA ALA A 152 13.36 18.28 5.79
C ALA A 152 14.67 17.63 6.26
N ARG A 153 14.70 17.12 7.49
CA ARG A 153 15.86 16.39 8.04
C ARG A 153 16.19 15.14 7.24
N GLU A 154 15.17 14.34 6.90
CA GLU A 154 15.38 13.09 6.16
C GLU A 154 15.85 13.34 4.72
N LEU A 155 15.33 14.38 4.06
CA LEU A 155 15.70 14.72 2.68
C LEU A 155 16.99 15.54 2.56
N GLY A 156 17.55 16.01 3.69
CA GLY A 156 18.71 16.90 3.70
C GLY A 156 18.46 18.25 3.03
N VAL A 157 17.24 18.78 3.12
CA VAL A 157 16.84 20.07 2.51
C VAL A 157 16.33 21.06 3.56
N PRO A 158 16.35 22.39 3.29
CA PRO A 158 15.76 23.37 4.20
C PRO A 158 14.26 23.15 4.43
N ALA A 159 13.82 23.25 5.69
CA ALA A 159 12.41 23.09 6.08
C ALA A 159 11.47 24.06 5.34
N GLU A 160 11.96 25.28 5.04
CA GLU A 160 11.23 26.26 4.24
C GLU A 160 10.87 25.77 2.83
N SER A 161 11.75 24.97 2.22
CA SER A 161 11.56 24.41 0.88
C SER A 161 10.44 23.36 0.90
N VAL A 162 10.45 22.49 1.91
CA VAL A 162 9.38 21.50 2.13
C VAL A 162 8.06 22.21 2.45
N ALA A 163 8.08 23.20 3.33
CA ALA A 163 6.89 23.97 3.71
C ALA A 163 6.27 24.69 2.51
N ALA A 164 7.09 25.22 1.59
CA ALA A 164 6.62 25.86 0.37
C ALA A 164 5.87 24.88 -0.54
N VAL A 165 6.44 23.68 -0.75
CA VAL A 165 5.79 22.63 -1.56
C VAL A 165 4.48 22.15 -0.92
N VAL A 166 4.48 21.92 0.40
CA VAL A 166 3.28 21.49 1.12
C VAL A 166 2.18 22.54 1.01
N ARG A 167 2.48 23.83 1.20
CA ARG A 167 1.50 24.91 1.01
C ARG A 167 0.98 24.96 -0.41
N GLU A 168 1.84 24.83 -1.42
CA GLU A 168 1.40 24.84 -2.82
C GLU A 168 0.45 23.69 -3.13
N ARG A 169 0.74 22.49 -2.61
CA ARG A 169 -0.09 21.29 -2.85
C ARG A 169 -1.42 21.33 -2.12
N LEU A 170 -1.43 21.76 -0.86
CA LEU A 170 -2.66 21.85 -0.06
C LEU A 170 -3.65 22.94 -0.54
N VAL A 171 -3.20 23.91 -1.35
CA VAL A 171 -4.07 24.94 -1.94
C VAL A 171 -4.71 24.46 -3.27
N ARG A 172 -4.18 23.40 -3.88
CA ARG A 172 -4.66 22.88 -5.16
C ARG A 172 -5.66 21.73 -5.03
N GLU A 173 -5.87 21.21 -3.82
CA GLU A 173 -6.89 20.21 -3.48
C GLU A 173 -8.11 20.88 -2.87
#